data_AF-A0A6C0QLP5-F1
#
_entry.id   AF-A0A6C0QLP5-F1
#
_cell.length_a   1.000
_cell.length_b   1.000
_cell.length_c   1.000
_cell.angle_alpha   90.00
_cell.angle_beta   90.00
_cell.angle_gamma   90.00
#
_symmetry.space_group_name_H-M   'P 1'
#
loop_
_entity.id
_entity.type
_entity.pdbx_description
1 polymer ?
#
loop_
_entity_poly.entity_id
_entity_poly.type
_entity_poly.pdbx_seq_one_letter_code
_entity_poly.pdbx_strand_id
1 'polypeptide(L)' 'MNLGTSMASAHVTGVAAQIWGAKPDLLKNKDIRKILDKTATKLGKKRTYGYGLVDALKAFDYIWE' A
#
# COMPACT_ATOMS: atom_id res chain seq x y z
N MET A 1 8.43 21.39 -9.03
CA MET A 1 8.59 20.03 -8.46
C MET A 1 7.71 19.95 -7.22
N ASN A 2 6.55 19.30 -7.30
CA ASN A 2 5.69 19.10 -6.14
C ASN A 2 6.24 17.91 -5.34
N LEU A 3 7.31 18.15 -4.57
CA LEU A 3 7.97 17.14 -3.73
C LEU A 3 7.42 17.25 -2.31
N GLY A 4 7.12 16.11 -1.68
CA GLY A 4 6.70 16.11 -0.28
C GLY A 4 5.95 14.85 0.12
N THR A 5 5.87 14.64 1.43
CA THR A 5 5.09 13.55 2.03
C THR A 5 3.62 13.61 1.65
N SER A 6 3.08 14.81 1.36
CA SER A 6 1.71 14.99 0.85
C SER A 6 1.44 14.23 -0.45
N MET A 7 2.39 14.22 -1.38
CA MET A 7 2.25 13.49 -2.65
C MET A 7 2.38 11.97 -2.43
N ALA A 8 3.26 11.55 -1.52
CA ALA A 8 3.38 10.14 -1.14
C ALA A 8 2.08 9.63 -0.48
N SER A 9 1.45 10.42 0.39
CA SER A 9 0.17 10.07 1.03
C SER A 9 -0.93 9.83 0.00
N ALA A 10 -1.08 10.73 -0.99
CA ALA A 10 -2.07 10.54 -2.05
C ALA A 10 -1.81 9.26 -2.87
N HIS A 11 -0.56 8.98 -3.20
CA HIS A 11 -0.19 7.77 -3.93
C HIS A 11 -0.52 6.48 -3.17
N VAL A 12 -0.12 6.39 -1.89
CA VAL A 12 -0.44 5.22 -1.04
C VAL A 12 -1.94 5.05 -0.86
N THR A 13 -2.68 6.16 -0.75
CA THR A 13 -4.15 6.13 -0.62
C THR A 13 -4.82 5.62 -1.89
N GLY A 14 -4.32 6.01 -3.07
CA GLY A 14 -4.79 5.48 -4.36
C GLY A 14 -4.64 3.96 -4.46
N VAL A 15 -3.48 3.43 -4.04
CA VAL A 15 -3.26 1.97 -4.01
C VAL A 15 -4.19 1.28 -3.01
N ALA A 16 -4.36 1.85 -1.82
CA ALA A 16 -5.29 1.32 -0.82
C ALA A 16 -6.74 1.26 -1.35
N ALA A 17 -7.18 2.31 -2.05
CA ALA A 17 -8.51 2.38 -2.65
C ALA A 17 -8.68 1.35 -3.78
N GLN A 18 -7.66 1.12 -4.61
CA GLN A 18 -7.69 0.09 -5.65
C GLN A 18 -7.88 -1.31 -5.06
N ILE A 19 -7.12 -1.66 -4.02
CA ILE A 19 -7.24 -2.96 -3.35
C ILE A 19 -8.62 -3.11 -2.69
N TRP A 20 -9.09 -2.07 -2.02
CA TRP A 20 -10.39 -2.11 -1.37
C TRP A 20 -11.52 -2.28 -2.40
N GLY A 21 -11.46 -1.54 -3.51
CA GLY A 21 -12.43 -1.64 -4.60
C GLY A 21 -12.45 -2.99 -5.30
N ALA A 22 -11.35 -3.76 -5.26
CA ALA A 22 -11.32 -5.11 -5.82
C ALA A 22 -12.09 -6.15 -4.96
N LYS A 23 -12.18 -5.95 -3.64
CA LYS A 23 -12.88 -6.84 -2.69
C LYS A 23 -13.59 -6.06 -1.57
N PRO A 24 -14.57 -5.21 -1.89
CA PRO A 24 -15.14 -4.23 -0.95
C PRO A 24 -15.84 -4.85 0.26
N ASP A 25 -16.47 -6.01 0.07
CA ASP A 25 -17.23 -6.71 1.13
C ASP A 25 -16.38 -7.68 1.96
N LEU A 26 -15.17 -8.01 1.48
CA LEU A 26 -14.29 -9.00 2.12
C LEU A 26 -13.16 -8.35 2.91
N LEU A 27 -12.69 -7.18 2.50
CA LEU A 27 -11.54 -6.50 3.11
C LEU A 27 -11.99 -5.38 4.05
N LYS A 28 -11.41 -5.36 5.26
CA LYS A 28 -11.55 -4.24 6.20
C LYS A 28 -10.29 -3.39 6.20
N ASN A 29 -10.38 -2.19 6.77
CA ASN A 29 -9.26 -1.23 6.86
C ASN A 29 -7.97 -1.85 7.42
N LYS A 30 -8.08 -2.75 8.40
CA LYS A 30 -6.94 -3.43 9.01
C LYS A 30 -6.29 -4.45 8.05
N ASP A 31 -7.08 -5.10 7.21
CA ASP A 31 -6.60 -6.08 6.23
C ASP A 31 -5.86 -5.35 5.11
N ILE A 32 -6.43 -4.27 4.59
CA ILE A 32 -5.79 -3.42 3.57
C ILE A 32 -4.43 -2.92 4.07
N ARG A 33 -4.36 -2.41 5.31
CA ARG A 33 -3.09 -1.97 5.89
C ARG A 33 -2.06 -3.09 5.98
N LYS A 34 -2.48 -4.29 6.41
CA LYS A 34 -1.59 -5.46 6.48
C LYS A 34 -1.11 -5.90 5.10
N ILE A 35 -1.97 -5.87 4.08
CA ILE A 35 -1.62 -6.20 2.71
C ILE A 35 -0.53 -5.24 2.23
N LEU A 36 -0.75 -3.93 2.35
CA LEU A 36 0.24 -2.91 1.97
C LEU A 36 1.56 -3.08 2.71
N ASP A 37 1.53 -3.35 4.02
CA ASP A 37 2.74 -3.58 4.82
C ASP A 37 3.50 -4.84 4.37
N LYS A 38 2.80 -5.91 3.97
CA LYS A 38 3.40 -7.19 3.56
C LYS A 38 3.97 -7.15 2.14
N THR A 39 3.32 -6.44 1.23
CA THR A 39 3.68 -6.42 -0.19
C THR A 39 4.63 -5.29 -0.54
N ALA A 40 4.88 -4.35 0.38
CA ALA A 40 5.83 -3.27 0.18
C ALA A 40 7.23 -3.78 -0.19
N THR A 41 7.84 -3.12 -1.16
CA THR A 41 9.22 -3.37 -1.58
C THR A 41 10.19 -2.65 -0.65
N LYS A 42 10.95 -3.41 0.14
CA LYS A 42 11.91 -2.88 1.11
C LYS A 42 12.95 -1.97 0.44
N LEU A 43 13.04 -0.72 0.88
CA LEU A 43 14.01 0.27 0.35
C LEU A 43 15.21 0.53 1.28
N GLY A 44 15.02 0.53 2.60
CA GLY A 44 16.07 0.96 3.53
C GLY A 44 15.72 0.79 5.00
N LYS A 45 16.28 1.65 5.86
CA LYS A 45 16.04 1.61 7.31
C LYS A 45 14.56 1.82 7.62
N LYS A 46 13.99 0.96 8.47
CA LYS A 46 12.57 1.00 8.86
C LYS A 46 12.13 2.35 9.44
N ARG A 47 13.02 3.05 10.16
CA ARG A 47 12.75 4.38 10.71
C ARG A 47 12.47 5.44 9.63
N THR A 48 13.04 5.28 8.44
CA THR A 48 12.92 6.24 7.33
C THR A 48 11.85 5.81 6.32
N TYR A 49 11.78 4.52 5.99
CA TYR A 49 10.94 4.01 4.90
C TYR A 49 9.77 3.14 5.36
N GLY A 50 9.60 2.90 6.67
CA GLY A 50 8.61 1.95 7.17
C GLY A 50 8.86 0.55 6.60
N TYR A 51 7.84 -0.04 5.97
CA TYR A 51 7.94 -1.33 5.29
C TYR A 51 8.56 -1.24 3.89
N GLY A 52 8.65 -0.04 3.30
CA GLY A 52 9.25 0.18 1.99
C GLY A 52 8.33 0.96 1.05
N LEU A 53 8.61 0.83 -0.25
CA LEU A 53 7.80 1.39 -1.32
C LEU A 53 6.52 0.58 -1.48
N VAL A 54 5.37 1.25 -1.56
CA VAL A 54 4.10 0.59 -1.89
C VAL A 54 4.19 -0.09 -3.27
N ASP A 55 3.73 -1.33 -3.36
CA ASP A 55 3.78 -2.13 -4.59
C ASP A 55 2.35 -2.53 -4.96
N ALA A 56 1.75 -1.77 -5.89
CA ALA A 56 0.34 -1.93 -6.24
C ALA A 56 0.06 -3.29 -6.89
N LEU A 57 0.98 -3.79 -7.72
CA LEU A 57 0.82 -5.07 -8.39
C LEU A 57 0.89 -6.21 -7.38
N LYS A 58 1.92 -6.26 -6.53
CA LYS A 58 2.01 -7.30 -5.49
C LYS A 58 0.83 -7.26 -4.53
N ALA A 59 0.35 -6.07 -4.16
CA ALA A 59 -0.81 -5.93 -3.30
C ALA A 59 -2.10 -6.44 -3.96
N PHE A 60 -2.25 -6.21 -5.27
CA PHE A 60 -3.37 -6.73 -6.04
C PHE A 60 -3.26 -8.24 -6.23
N ASP A 61 -2.09 -8.79 -6.50
CA ASP A 61 -1.91 -10.24 -6.65
C ASP A 61 -2.16 -10.96 -5.31
N TYR A 62 -1.67 -10.39 -4.20
CA TYR A 62 -1.84 -10.94 -2.85
C TYR A 62 -3.31 -11.14 -2.44
N ILE A 63 -4.24 -10.34 -2.96
CA ILE A 63 -5.66 -10.55 -2.63
C ILE A 63 -6.28 -11.72 -3.41
N TRP A 64 -5.62 -12.28 -4.41
CA TRP A 64 -6.10 -13.42 -5.22
C TRP A 64 -5.34 -14.73 -4.95
N GLU A 65 -4.23 -14.67 -4.21
CA GLU A 65 -3.55 -15.82 -3.60
C GLU A 65 -4.30 -16.31 -2.34
#